data_AF-A0A3A9WFA2-F1
#
_entry.id   AF-A0A3A9WFA2-F1
#
_cell.length_a   1.000
_cell.length_b   1.000
_cell.length_c   1.000
_cell.angle_alpha   90.00
_cell.angle_beta   90.00
_cell.angle_gamma   90.00
#
_symmetry.space_group_name_H-M   'P 1'
#
loop_
_entity.id
_entity.type
_entity.pdbx_description
1 polymer ?
#
loop_
_entity_poly.entity_id
_entity_poly.type
_entity_poly.pdbx_seq_one_letter_code
_entity_poly.pdbx_strand_id
1 'polypeptide(L)'
;MDKIISMVFWLLTILSPVNGVMMTMVFLILVDFITGSYASYKNKIPISSQGIGNTISKFFIYNLVILASFLLETFIVDEVPFLKIIAGFVAITEIKSILENFNKIYGIDLFKALMTLMKSGGISETINSISKEGKK
;
A
#
# COMPACT_ATOMS: atom_id res chain seq x y z
N MET A 1 28.90 25.63 -2.34
CA MET A 1 28.16 24.62 -1.56
C MET A 1 26.84 25.18 -1.06
N ASP A 2 26.81 26.44 -0.60
CA ASP A 2 25.61 27.09 -0.05
C ASP A 2 24.43 27.11 -1.02
N LYS A 3 24.66 27.36 -2.32
CA LYS A 3 23.60 27.38 -3.33
C LYS A 3 22.93 25.99 -3.55
N ILE A 4 23.69 24.91 -3.42
CA ILE A 4 23.18 23.54 -3.53
C ILE A 4 22.39 23.19 -2.26
N ILE A 5 22.92 23.54 -1.10
CA ILE A 5 22.27 23.33 0.19
C ILE A 5 20.93 24.10 0.23
N SER A 6 20.92 25.36 -0.23
CA SER A 6 19.68 26.13 -0.36
C SER A 6 18.69 25.46 -1.31
N MET A 7 19.14 24.98 -2.48
CA MET A 7 18.24 24.33 -3.44
C MET A 7 17.63 23.03 -2.88
N VAL A 8 18.40 22.22 -2.16
CA VAL A 8 17.92 21.03 -1.45
C VAL A 8 16.94 21.42 -0.33
N PHE A 9 17.24 22.48 0.43
CA PHE A 9 16.37 22.96 1.50
C PHE A 9 15.02 23.46 0.97
N TRP A 10 15.02 24.22 -0.13
CA TRP A 10 13.80 24.65 -0.82
C TRP A 10 12.98 23.45 -1.30
N LEU A 11 13.64 22.45 -1.88
CA LEU A 11 12.98 21.22 -2.32
C LEU A 11 12.33 20.47 -1.14
N LEU A 12 13.07 20.28 -0.04
CA LEU A 12 12.55 19.62 1.17
C LEU A 12 11.39 20.39 1.82
N THR A 13 11.41 21.72 1.76
CA THR A 13 10.34 22.57 2.30
C THR A 13 9.03 22.39 1.51
N ILE A 14 9.11 22.35 0.17
CA ILE A 14 7.94 22.08 -0.70
C ILE A 14 7.36 20.69 -0.44
N LEU A 15 8.19 19.72 -0.03
CA LEU A 15 7.79 18.34 0.28
C LEU A 15 7.19 18.17 1.68
N SER A 16 7.40 19.11 2.60
CA SER A 16 6.89 19.06 3.98
C SER A 16 5.40 18.66 4.10
N PRO A 17 4.46 19.24 3.32
CA PRO A 17 3.04 18.89 3.44
C PRO A 17 2.68 17.48 2.95
N VAL A 18 3.49 16.86 2.07
CA VAL A 18 3.21 15.51 1.53
C VAL A 18 3.83 14.39 2.37
N ASN A 19 4.70 14.73 3.34
CA ASN A 19 5.43 13.77 4.16
C ASN A 19 4.54 12.72 4.84
N GLY A 20 3.37 13.11 5.35
CA GLY A 20 2.45 12.16 6.00
C GLY A 20 1.94 11.07 5.05
N VAL A 21 1.60 11.45 3.81
CA VAL A 21 1.11 10.53 2.78
C VAL A 21 2.24 9.61 2.31
N MET A 22 3.42 10.16 2.05
CA MET A 22 4.59 9.38 1.64
C MET A 22 5.03 8.39 2.72
N MET A 23 5.09 8.81 3.99
CA MET A 23 5.42 7.93 5.12
C MET A 23 4.41 6.78 5.26
N THR A 24 3.12 7.08 5.05
CA THR A 24 2.07 6.05 5.06
C THR A 24 2.29 5.03 3.94
N MET A 25 2.63 5.47 2.73
CA MET A 25 2.92 4.54 1.63
C MET A 25 4.16 3.69 1.91
N VAL A 26 5.24 4.29 2.41
CA VAL A 26 6.44 3.53 2.79
C VAL A 26 6.09 2.47 3.84
N PHE A 27 5.30 2.83 4.85
CA PHE A 27 4.82 1.89 5.86
C PHE A 27 4.01 0.74 5.23
N LEU A 28 3.05 1.03 4.36
CA LEU A 28 2.24 0.00 3.70
C LEU A 28 3.10 -0.95 2.85
N ILE A 29 4.04 -0.43 2.08
CA ILE A 29 4.97 -1.23 1.26
C ILE A 29 5.86 -2.11 2.15
N LEU A 30 6.31 -1.62 3.30
CA LEU A 30 7.08 -2.41 4.26
C LEU A 30 6.25 -3.54 4.85
N VAL A 31 5.00 -3.27 5.25
CA VAL A 31 4.08 -4.31 5.74
C VAL A 31 3.79 -5.33 4.64
N ASP A 32 3.56 -4.90 3.40
CA ASP A 32 3.38 -5.78 2.24
C ASP A 32 4.61 -6.68 2.03
N PHE A 33 5.81 -6.10 2.08
CA PHE A 33 7.06 -6.85 1.93
C PHE A 33 7.25 -7.89 3.05
N ILE A 34 7.01 -7.52 4.31
CA ILE A 34 7.12 -8.43 5.45
C ILE A 34 6.09 -9.57 5.32
N THR A 35 4.82 -9.23 5.04
CA THR A 35 3.75 -10.23 4.91
C THR A 35 3.96 -11.15 3.72
N GLY A 36 4.40 -10.63 2.58
CA GLY A 36 4.73 -11.42 1.39
C GLY A 36 5.93 -12.33 1.61
N SER A 37 6.99 -11.83 2.25
CA SER A 37 8.17 -12.64 2.59
C SER A 37 7.83 -13.76 3.57
N TYR A 38 7.02 -13.46 4.59
CA TYR A 38 6.57 -14.44 5.56
C TYR A 38 5.63 -15.49 4.94
N ALA A 39 4.72 -15.07 4.04
CA ALA A 39 3.87 -15.98 3.28
C ALA A 39 4.69 -16.96 2.43
N SER A 40 5.73 -16.46 1.74
CA SER A 40 6.64 -17.29 0.95
C SER A 40 7.42 -18.27 1.83
N TYR A 41 7.94 -17.80 2.97
CA TYR A 41 8.64 -18.66 3.93
C TYR A 41 7.74 -19.79 4.46
N LYS A 42 6.51 -19.47 4.89
CA LYS A 42 5.55 -20.45 5.42
C LYS A 42 5.15 -21.49 4.37
N ASN A 43 4.97 -21.06 3.12
CA ASN A 43 4.59 -21.94 2.01
C ASN A 43 5.79 -22.60 1.31
N LYS A 44 7.01 -22.42 1.81
CA LYS A 44 8.26 -22.95 1.22
C LYS A 44 8.47 -22.54 -0.24
N ILE A 45 7.97 -21.38 -0.64
CA ILE A 45 8.17 -20.81 -1.97
C ILE A 45 9.48 -20.01 -1.94
N PRO A 46 10.42 -20.25 -2.86
CA PRO A 46 11.66 -19.50 -2.91
C PRO A 46 11.38 -18.01 -3.18
N ILE A 47 11.99 -17.13 -2.40
CA ILE A 47 11.95 -15.69 -2.63
C ILE A 47 12.80 -15.38 -3.87
N SER A 48 12.17 -14.92 -4.93
CA SER A 48 12.87 -14.56 -6.17
C SER A 48 13.36 -13.10 -6.14
N SER A 49 14.44 -12.83 -6.87
CA SER A 49 14.94 -11.47 -7.09
C SER A 49 13.90 -10.55 -7.74
N GLN A 50 13.02 -11.13 -8.56
CA GLN A 50 11.88 -10.42 -9.18
C GLN A 50 10.88 -9.93 -8.13
N GLY A 51 10.62 -10.72 -7.07
CA GLY A 51 9.75 -10.30 -5.97
C GLY A 51 10.30 -9.10 -5.21
N ILE A 52 11.60 -9.13 -4.86
CA ILE A 52 12.28 -8.01 -4.19
C ILE A 52 12.34 -6.78 -5.11
N GLY A 53 12.65 -6.98 -6.40
CA GLY A 53 12.69 -5.91 -7.40
C GLY A 53 11.32 -5.24 -7.60
N ASN A 54 10.23 -5.98 -7.46
CA ASN A 54 8.88 -5.41 -7.51
C ASN A 54 8.60 -4.50 -6.31
N THR A 55 9.00 -4.90 -5.09
CA THR A 55 8.88 -4.04 -3.90
C THR A 55 9.71 -2.77 -4.03
N ILE A 56 10.93 -2.86 -4.56
CA ILE A 56 11.76 -1.67 -4.82
C ILE A 56 11.09 -0.77 -5.85
N SER A 57 10.55 -1.34 -6.92
CA SER A 57 9.79 -0.59 -7.93
C SER A 57 8.58 0.12 -7.32
N LYS A 58 7.79 -0.55 -6.47
CA LYS A 58 6.68 0.07 -5.74
C LYS A 58 7.16 1.25 -4.89
N PHE A 59 8.26 1.08 -4.14
CA PHE A 59 8.82 2.12 -3.30
C PHE A 59 9.17 3.39 -4.09
N PHE A 60 9.86 3.27 -5.23
CA PHE A 60 10.22 4.44 -6.03
C PHE A 60 9.04 5.02 -6.80
N ILE A 61 8.29 4.18 -7.52
CA ILE A 61 7.24 4.63 -8.43
C ILE A 61 6.07 5.26 -7.67
N TYR A 62 5.65 4.69 -6.54
CA TYR A 62 4.51 5.24 -5.78
C TYR A 62 4.84 6.60 -5.17
N ASN A 63 6.05 6.75 -4.61
CA ASN A 63 6.51 8.04 -4.09
C ASN A 63 6.61 9.10 -5.20
N LEU A 64 7.10 8.73 -6.39
CA LEU A 64 7.16 9.64 -7.54
C LEU A 64 5.76 10.09 -7.99
N VAL A 65 4.82 9.15 -8.11
CA VAL A 65 3.44 9.43 -8.53
C VAL A 65 2.72 10.30 -7.51
N ILE A 66 2.89 10.03 -6.21
CA ILE A 66 2.31 10.86 -5.14
C ILE A 66 2.88 12.27 -5.17
N LEU A 67 4.19 12.41 -5.38
CA LEU A 67 4.82 13.71 -5.52
C LEU A 67 4.28 14.47 -6.74
N ALA A 68 4.20 13.83 -7.90
CA ALA A 68 3.63 14.44 -9.10
C ALA A 68 2.16 14.87 -8.88
N SER A 69 1.38 14.06 -8.16
CA SER A 69 -0.01 14.36 -7.82
C SER A 69 -0.13 15.58 -6.89
N PHE A 70 0.77 15.68 -5.90
CA PHE A 70 0.84 16.84 -5.01
C PHE A 70 1.21 18.13 -5.76
N LEU A 71 2.19 18.07 -6.66
CA LEU A 71 2.58 19.24 -7.46
C LEU A 71 1.46 19.65 -8.43
N LEU A 72 0.76 18.69 -9.04
CA LEU A 72 -0.39 18.93 -9.91
C LEU A 72 -1.52 19.64 -9.14
N GLU A 73 -1.88 19.13 -7.96
CA GLU A 73 -2.90 19.72 -7.08
C GLU A 73 -2.49 21.13 -6.64
N THR A 74 -1.25 21.32 -6.20
CA THR A 74 -0.81 22.59 -5.60
C THR A 74 -0.55 23.70 -6.63
N PHE A 75 -0.02 23.36 -7.81
CA PHE A 75 0.49 24.37 -8.76
C PHE A 75 -0.29 24.47 -10.07
N ILE A 76 -1.19 23.53 -10.38
CA ILE A 76 -1.88 23.50 -11.68
C ILE A 76 -3.40 23.48 -11.51
N VAL A 77 -3.96 22.59 -10.67
CA VAL A 77 -5.42 22.41 -10.50
C VAL A 77 -5.75 22.17 -9.02
N ASP A 78 -6.10 23.22 -8.30
CA ASP A 78 -6.37 23.19 -6.84
C ASP A 78 -7.78 22.67 -6.51
N GLU A 79 -8.72 22.72 -7.45
CA GLU A 79 -10.11 22.29 -7.23
C GLU A 79 -10.26 20.77 -7.09
N VAL A 80 -9.29 20.01 -7.58
CA VAL A 80 -9.33 18.55 -7.62
C VAL A 80 -8.29 17.97 -6.67
N PRO A 81 -8.69 17.17 -5.67
CA PRO A 81 -7.77 16.62 -4.67
C PRO A 81 -7.00 15.40 -5.22
N PHE A 82 -6.18 15.61 -6.26
CA PHE A 82 -5.41 14.58 -6.95
C PHE A 82 -4.54 13.75 -6.01
N LEU A 83 -3.86 14.39 -5.05
CA LEU A 83 -3.04 13.72 -4.04
C LEU A 83 -3.85 12.68 -3.28
N LYS A 84 -5.02 13.06 -2.76
CA LYS A 84 -5.85 12.17 -1.94
C LYS A 84 -6.43 11.02 -2.77
N ILE A 85 -6.88 11.30 -4.00
CA ILE A 85 -7.44 10.29 -4.90
C ILE A 85 -6.37 9.26 -5.26
N ILE A 86 -5.21 9.73 -5.73
CA ILE A 86 -4.15 8.85 -6.23
C ILE A 86 -3.48 8.11 -5.07
N ALA A 87 -3.18 8.79 -3.96
CA ALA A 87 -2.64 8.13 -2.77
C ALA A 87 -3.63 7.10 -2.20
N GLY A 88 -4.94 7.41 -2.20
CA GLY A 88 -5.97 6.47 -1.77
C GLY A 88 -6.02 5.22 -2.66
N PHE A 89 -5.93 5.39 -3.98
CA PHE A 89 -5.87 4.28 -4.92
C PHE A 89 -4.65 3.38 -4.67
N VAL A 90 -3.46 3.98 -4.53
CA VAL A 90 -2.21 3.25 -4.21
C VAL A 90 -2.30 2.55 -2.86
N ALA A 91 -2.86 3.21 -1.84
CA ALA A 91 -3.05 2.62 -0.52
C ALA A 91 -3.94 1.36 -0.58
N ILE A 92 -5.05 1.43 -1.33
CA ILE A 92 -5.96 0.29 -1.53
C ILE A 92 -5.24 -0.86 -2.23
N THR A 93 -4.40 -0.59 -3.23
CA THR A 93 -3.63 -1.66 -3.90
C THR A 93 -2.66 -2.36 -2.96
N GLU A 94 -2.01 -1.63 -2.06
CA GLU A 94 -1.12 -2.22 -1.06
C GLU A 94 -1.88 -2.99 0.03
N ILE A 95 -3.00 -2.45 0.52
CA ILE A 95 -3.88 -3.17 1.46
C ILE A 95 -4.37 -4.49 0.84
N LYS A 96 -4.80 -4.46 -0.43
CA LYS A 96 -5.22 -5.68 -1.13
C LYS A 96 -4.09 -6.71 -1.19
N SER A 97 -2.87 -6.28 -1.52
CA SER A 97 -1.68 -7.15 -1.55
C SER A 97 -1.40 -7.79 -0.17
N ILE A 98 -1.50 -7.01 0.91
CA ILE A 98 -1.37 -7.50 2.29
C ILE A 98 -2.43 -8.56 2.60
N LEU A 99 -3.69 -8.34 2.20
CA LEU A 99 -4.79 -9.29 2.43
C LEU A 99 -4.60 -10.59 1.64
N GLU A 100 -4.06 -10.53 0.42
CA GLU A 100 -3.70 -11.71 -0.35
C GLU A 100 -2.59 -12.53 0.33
N ASN A 101 -1.58 -11.85 0.87
CA ASN A 101 -0.51 -12.50 1.65
C ASN A 101 -1.07 -13.10 2.94
N PHE A 102 -1.98 -12.42 3.63
CA PHE A 102 -2.69 -12.96 4.80
C PHE A 102 -3.45 -14.25 4.46
N ASN A 103 -4.19 -14.26 3.35
CA ASN A 103 -4.91 -15.45 2.89
C ASN A 103 -3.95 -16.62 2.62
N LYS A 104 -2.81 -16.36 1.96
CA LYS A 104 -1.76 -17.39 1.75
C LYS A 104 -1.17 -17.93 3.06
N ILE A 105 -1.17 -17.15 4.14
CA ILE A 105 -0.63 -17.57 5.44
C ILE A 105 -1.67 -18.40 6.21
N TYR A 106 -2.92 -17.96 6.26
CA TYR A 106 -3.94 -18.54 7.16
C TYR A 106 -5.01 -19.38 6.46
N GLY A 107 -5.05 -19.38 5.13
CA GLY A 107 -6.09 -20.06 4.34
C GLY A 107 -7.48 -19.42 4.46
N ILE A 108 -7.55 -18.19 4.98
CA ILE A 108 -8.79 -17.44 5.18
C ILE A 108 -8.83 -16.29 4.17
N ASP A 109 -9.83 -16.30 3.28
CA ASP A 109 -10.02 -15.27 2.27
C ASP A 109 -10.62 -14.00 2.90
N LEU A 110 -9.76 -13.23 3.56
CA LEU A 110 -10.15 -12.04 4.32
C LEU A 110 -10.69 -10.93 3.41
N PHE A 111 -10.26 -10.88 2.15
CA PHE A 111 -10.79 -9.94 1.16
C PHE A 111 -12.25 -10.27 0.81
N LYS A 112 -12.56 -11.55 0.54
CA LYS A 112 -13.95 -11.98 0.37
C LYS A 112 -14.78 -11.77 1.62
N ALA A 113 -14.20 -11.99 2.80
CA ALA A 113 -14.89 -11.70 4.07
C ALA A 113 -15.27 -10.22 4.13
N LEU A 114 -14.34 -9.30 3.95
CA LEU A 114 -14.60 -7.86 3.94
C LEU A 114 -15.64 -7.45 2.89
N MET A 115 -15.56 -8.00 1.67
CA MET A 115 -16.51 -7.69 0.60
C MET A 115 -17.92 -8.21 0.90
N THR A 116 -18.02 -9.37 1.55
CA THR A 116 -19.29 -9.94 1.98
C THR A 116 -19.89 -9.12 3.12
N LEU A 117 -19.06 -8.64 4.05
CA LEU A 117 -19.47 -7.78 5.15
C LEU A 117 -20.03 -6.43 4.71
N MET A 118 -19.43 -5.81 3.70
CA MET A 118 -20.00 -4.60 3.09
C MET A 118 -21.38 -4.85 2.47
N LYS A 119 -21.68 -6.10 2.09
CA LYS A 119 -22.97 -6.50 1.50
C LYS A 119 -23.98 -6.98 2.55
N SER A 120 -23.55 -7.55 3.67
CA SER A 120 -24.41 -8.28 4.62
C SER A 120 -24.53 -7.66 6.02
N GLY A 121 -23.70 -6.68 6.41
CA GLY A 121 -23.79 -5.98 7.70
C GLY A 121 -23.41 -6.77 8.97
N GLY A 122 -23.12 -8.08 8.88
CA GLY A 122 -22.86 -8.96 10.04
C GLY A 122 -21.44 -9.57 10.08
N ILE A 123 -20.56 -8.99 10.92
CA ILE A 123 -19.13 -9.36 11.08
C ILE A 123 -18.92 -10.79 11.59
N SER A 124 -19.66 -11.19 12.62
CA SER A 124 -19.41 -12.46 13.33
C SER A 124 -19.85 -13.69 12.54
N GLU A 125 -20.97 -13.61 11.81
CA GLU A 125 -21.49 -14.73 11.02
C GLU A 125 -20.61 -15.04 9.80
N THR A 126 -20.07 -14.00 9.17
CA THR A 126 -19.25 -14.13 7.95
C THR A 126 -17.88 -14.74 8.24
N ILE A 127 -17.26 -14.40 9.39
CA ILE A 127 -15.99 -15.02 9.80
C ILE A 127 -16.18 -16.53 10.05
N ASN A 128 -17.31 -16.90 10.64
CA ASN A 128 -17.63 -18.29 10.96
C ASN A 128 -17.97 -19.15 9.72
N SER A 129 -18.57 -18.58 8.67
CA SER A 129 -18.86 -19.31 7.43
C SER A 129 -17.59 -19.60 6.62
N ILE A 130 -16.69 -18.62 6.50
CA ILE A 130 -15.46 -18.73 5.69
C ILE A 130 -14.43 -19.65 6.34
N SER A 131 -14.32 -19.65 7.68
CA SER A 131 -13.44 -20.55 8.43
C SER A 131 -13.82 -22.04 8.25
N LYS A 132 -15.09 -22.33 7.96
CA LYS A 132 -15.58 -23.70 7.70
C LYS A 132 -15.29 -24.18 6.28
N GLU A 133 -15.22 -23.29 5.29
CA GLU A 133 -14.90 -23.66 3.90
C GLU A 133 -13.42 -24.00 3.69
N GLY A 134 -12.50 -23.33 4.40
CA GLY A 134 -11.05 -23.56 4.27
C GLY A 134 -10.52 -24.85 4.92
N LYS A 135 -11.39 -25.71 5.49
CA LYS A 135 -11.04 -26.97 6.16
C LYS A 135 -11.43 -28.24 5.37
N LYS A 136 -11.82 -28.12 4.11
CA LYS A 136 -12.05 -29.27 3.21
C LYS A 136 -10.83 -29.59 2.38
#